data_AF-A0A2R6EBB8-F1
#
_entry.id   AF-A0A2R6EBB8-F1
#
_cell.length_a   1.000
_cell.length_b   1.000
_cell.length_c   1.000
_cell.angle_alpha   90.00
_cell.angle_beta   90.00
_cell.angle_gamma   90.00
#
_symmetry.space_group_name_H-M   'P 1'
#
loop_
_entity.id
_entity.type
_entity.pdbx_description
1 polymer ?
#
loop_
_entity_poly.entity_id
_entity_poly.type
_entity_poly.pdbx_seq_one_letter_code
_entity_poly.pdbx_strand_id
1 'polypeptide(L)'
;MRRPTLHRLASLVSGALAAGGAYQLGIDVLLSGSLGLCVAGVALVLLRIRRAYPDRATGDTWADKRWTGLSVAVVNAVALLGLTMVPVDAEYRMALSVLVLLVGLFGYCTGSMAEMERDRTRSERSDAVSADD
;
A
#
# COMPACT_ATOMS: atom_id res chain seq x y z
N MET A 1 19.80 -6.37 14.42
CA MET A 1 20.00 -5.76 13.08
C MET A 1 19.54 -6.62 11.88
N ARG A 2 19.36 -7.95 11.97
CA ARG A 2 18.97 -8.82 10.82
C ARG A 2 17.51 -8.69 10.33
N ARG A 3 16.58 -8.27 11.20
CA ARG A 3 15.15 -8.16 10.84
C ARG A 3 14.82 -7.09 9.78
N PRO A 4 15.32 -5.84 9.81
CA PRO A 4 15.01 -4.84 8.77
C PRO A 4 15.41 -5.28 7.37
N THR A 5 16.60 -5.88 7.23
CA THR A 5 17.13 -6.36 5.95
C THR A 5 16.29 -7.51 5.40
N LEU A 6 15.80 -8.41 6.25
CA LEU A 6 14.91 -9.50 5.83
C LEU A 6 13.56 -8.99 5.29
N HIS A 7 12.98 -7.94 5.89
CA HIS A 7 11.72 -7.38 5.39
C HIS A 7 11.89 -6.69 4.04
N ARG A 8 13.02 -5.99 3.82
CA ARG A 8 13.34 -5.39 2.53
C ARG A 8 13.59 -6.45 1.45
N LEU A 9 14.29 -7.53 1.81
CA LEU A 9 14.47 -8.68 0.92
C LEU A 9 13.12 -9.32 0.60
N ALA A 10 12.26 -9.56 1.60
CA ALA A 10 10.94 -10.12 1.39
C ALA A 10 10.09 -9.25 0.45
N SER A 11 10.09 -7.93 0.64
CA SER A 11 9.37 -7.01 -0.26
C SER A 11 9.92 -7.03 -1.69
N LEU A 12 11.25 -7.06 -1.84
CA LEU A 12 11.89 -7.15 -3.16
C LEU A 12 11.58 -8.47 -3.85
N VAL A 13 11.64 -9.58 -3.12
CA VAL A 13 11.30 -10.91 -3.64
C VAL A 13 9.82 -10.95 -4.06
N SER A 14 8.90 -10.42 -3.26
CA SER A 14 7.48 -10.36 -3.66
C SER A 14 7.26 -9.52 -4.91
N GLY A 15 7.97 -8.39 -5.05
CA GLY A 15 7.89 -7.56 -6.27
C GLY A 15 8.47 -8.25 -7.49
N ALA A 16 9.63 -8.91 -7.34
CA ALA A 16 10.25 -9.68 -8.42
C ALA A 16 9.38 -10.85 -8.87
N LEU A 17 8.75 -11.56 -7.94
CA LEU A 17 7.79 -12.64 -8.24
C LEU A 17 6.56 -12.11 -8.99
N ALA A 18 6.01 -10.98 -8.57
CA ALA A 18 4.86 -10.37 -9.23
C ALA A 18 5.21 -9.88 -10.65
N ALA A 19 6.35 -9.22 -10.83
CA ALA A 19 6.82 -8.79 -12.15
C ALA A 19 7.13 -9.97 -13.06
N GLY A 20 7.83 -10.99 -12.55
CA GLY A 20 8.15 -12.19 -13.30
C GLY A 20 6.91 -12.98 -13.69
N GLY A 21 5.94 -13.12 -12.78
CA GLY A 21 4.66 -13.76 -13.06
C GLY A 21 3.85 -13.03 -14.13
N ALA A 22 3.75 -11.70 -14.04
CA ALA A 22 3.07 -10.90 -15.07
C ALA A 22 3.77 -11.02 -16.43
N TYR A 23 5.10 -10.99 -16.46
CA TYR A 23 5.87 -11.11 -17.70
C TYR A 23 5.70 -12.48 -18.36
N GLN A 24 5.64 -13.56 -17.57
CA GLN A 24 5.36 -14.91 -18.08
C GLN A 24 3.95 -15.05 -18.67
N LEU A 25 3.01 -14.20 -18.27
CA LEU A 25 1.65 -14.13 -18.82
C LEU A 25 1.56 -13.26 -20.08
N GLY A 26 2.69 -12.83 -20.66
CA GLY A 26 2.71 -12.05 -21.90
C GLY A 26 2.52 -10.54 -21.72
N ILE A 27 2.55 -10.04 -20.48
CA ILE A 27 2.44 -8.61 -20.19
C ILE A 27 3.79 -7.91 -20.41
N ASP A 28 3.77 -6.78 -21.12
CA ASP A 28 4.95 -5.96 -21.41
C ASP A 28 5.80 -5.66 -20.18
N VAL A 29 7.12 -5.52 -20.40
CA VAL A 29 8.13 -5.29 -19.36
C VAL A 29 7.77 -4.10 -18.47
N LEU A 30 7.25 -3.01 -19.06
CA LEU A 30 6.92 -1.80 -18.31
C LEU A 30 5.76 -2.02 -17.33
N LEU A 31 4.69 -2.68 -17.77
CA LEU A 31 3.50 -2.93 -16.94
C LEU A 31 3.80 -3.99 -15.89
N SER A 32 4.51 -5.06 -16.27
CA SER A 32 5.00 -6.09 -15.37
C SER A 32 5.93 -5.52 -14.28
N GLY A 33 6.87 -4.65 -14.67
CA GLY A 33 7.75 -3.95 -13.74
C GLY A 33 6.99 -3.02 -12.79
N SER A 34 5.97 -2.31 -13.29
CA SER A 34 5.13 -1.42 -12.48
C SER A 34 4.31 -2.20 -11.44
N LEU A 35 3.78 -3.37 -11.80
CA LEU A 35 3.12 -4.28 -10.87
C LEU A 35 4.08 -4.76 -9.78
N GLY A 36 5.27 -5.22 -10.17
CA GLY A 36 6.29 -5.65 -9.21
C GLY A 36 6.70 -4.55 -8.24
N LEU A 37 6.90 -3.32 -8.74
CA LEU A 37 7.22 -2.16 -7.92
C LEU A 37 6.11 -1.84 -6.92
N CYS A 38 4.85 -1.86 -7.37
CA CYS A 38 3.70 -1.63 -6.49
C CYS A 38 3.58 -2.70 -5.40
N VAL A 39 3.72 -3.99 -5.77
CA VAL A 39 3.69 -5.09 -4.80
C VAL A 39 4.81 -4.95 -3.77
N ALA A 40 6.04 -4.66 -4.20
CA ALA A 40 7.17 -4.42 -3.30
C ALA A 40 6.92 -3.24 -2.38
N GLY A 41 6.39 -2.13 -2.91
CA GLY A 41 6.05 -0.94 -2.15
C GLY A 41 5.02 -1.23 -1.05
N VAL A 42 3.89 -1.83 -1.43
CA VAL A 42 2.82 -2.21 -0.49
C VAL A 42 3.36 -3.14 0.60
N ALA A 43 4.07 -4.21 0.20
CA ALA A 43 4.66 -5.14 1.14
C ALA A 43 5.60 -4.44 2.13
N LEU A 44 6.48 -3.56 1.63
CA LEU A 44 7.42 -2.82 2.47
C LEU A 44 6.70 -1.92 3.50
N VAL A 45 5.66 -1.21 3.07
CA VAL A 45 4.87 -0.33 3.95
C VAL A 45 4.13 -1.15 5.01
N LEU A 46 3.45 -2.23 4.62
CA LEU A 46 2.74 -3.11 5.57
C LEU A 46 3.69 -3.72 6.60
N LEU A 47 4.86 -4.20 6.17
CA LEU A 47 5.89 -4.73 7.06
C LEU A 47 6.44 -3.65 8.00
N ARG A 48 6.55 -2.41 7.54
CA ARG A 48 6.93 -1.27 8.37
C ARG A 48 5.86 -0.93 9.41
N ILE A 49 4.59 -0.87 9.02
CA ILE A 49 3.46 -0.62 9.91
C ILE A 49 3.43 -1.69 11.01
N ARG A 50 3.46 -2.98 10.64
CA ARG A 50 3.46 -4.10 11.59
C ARG A 50 4.59 -4.02 12.61
N ARG A 51 5.74 -3.47 12.21
CA ARG A 51 6.92 -3.34 13.08
C ARG A 51 6.90 -2.09 13.96
N ALA A 52 6.51 -0.95 13.41
CA ALA A 52 6.58 0.34 14.08
C ALA A 52 5.32 0.64 14.93
N TYR A 53 4.18 0.04 14.56
CA TYR A 53 2.87 0.26 15.17
C TYR A 53 2.14 -1.08 15.37
N PRO A 54 2.71 -2.05 16.13
CA PRO A 54 2.11 -3.37 16.30
C PRO A 54 0.71 -3.29 16.94
N ASP A 55 0.50 -2.35 17.86
CA ASP A 55 -0.77 -2.20 18.58
C ASP A 55 -1.90 -1.66 17.68
N ARG A 56 -1.53 -0.90 16.64
CA ARG A 56 -2.47 -0.37 15.64
C ARG A 56 -2.76 -1.35 14.50
N ALA A 57 -2.02 -2.46 14.40
CA ALA A 57 -2.29 -3.51 13.42
C ALA A 57 -3.57 -4.31 13.76
N THR A 58 -4.02 -4.27 15.01
CA THR A 58 -5.17 -5.05 15.50
C THR A 58 -6.27 -4.21 16.16
N GLY A 59 -6.07 -2.91 16.41
CA GLY A 59 -6.92 -2.16 17.34
C GLY A 59 -7.39 -0.75 16.95
N ASP A 60 -7.00 -0.19 15.80
CA ASP A 60 -7.52 1.12 15.38
C ASP A 60 -8.91 0.97 14.77
N THR A 61 -9.91 1.60 15.38
CA THR A 61 -11.31 1.50 14.97
C THR A 61 -11.47 1.97 13.52
N TRP A 62 -12.00 1.09 12.67
CA TRP A 62 -12.33 1.36 11.27
C TRP A 62 -13.13 2.67 11.06
N ALA A 63 -13.83 3.13 12.10
CA ALA A 63 -14.57 4.39 12.16
C ALA A 63 -13.71 5.63 11.83
N ASP A 64 -12.44 5.69 12.24
CA ASP A 64 -11.58 6.85 11.99
C ASP A 64 -11.04 6.85 10.56
N LYS A 65 -10.78 5.66 10.01
CA LYS A 65 -10.17 5.49 8.66
C LYS A 65 -11.19 5.32 7.54
N ARG A 66 -12.50 5.36 7.84
CA ARG A 66 -13.59 5.12 6.87
C ARG A 66 -13.55 6.08 5.69
N TRP A 67 -13.19 7.35 5.92
CA TRP A 67 -13.17 8.36 4.85
C TRP A 67 -11.97 8.19 3.92
N THR A 68 -10.80 7.83 4.46
CA THR A 68 -9.60 7.50 3.67
C THR A 68 -9.81 6.20 2.87
N GLY A 69 -10.47 5.20 3.47
CA GLY A 69 -10.85 3.98 2.75
C GLY A 69 -11.88 4.25 1.64
N LEU A 70 -12.89 5.08 1.93
CA LEU A 70 -13.91 5.46 0.97
C LEU A 70 -13.32 6.24 -0.22
N SER A 71 -12.42 7.20 0.01
CA SER A 71 -11.81 7.96 -1.08
C SER A 71 -11.02 7.06 -2.01
N VAL A 72 -10.23 6.12 -1.47
CA VAL A 72 -9.49 5.13 -2.26
C VAL A 72 -10.44 4.20 -3.01
N ALA A 73 -11.53 3.75 -2.38
CA ALA A 73 -12.52 2.91 -3.02
C ALA A 73 -13.20 3.64 -4.20
N VAL A 74 -13.58 4.90 -4.04
CA VAL A 74 -14.19 5.72 -5.10
C VAL A 74 -13.20 5.94 -6.25
N VAL A 75 -11.95 6.31 -5.94
CA VAL A 75 -10.90 6.51 -6.96
C VAL A 75 -10.67 5.22 -7.76
N ASN A 76 -10.54 4.08 -7.08
CA ASN A 76 -10.36 2.79 -7.74
C ASN A 76 -11.60 2.42 -8.58
N ALA A 77 -12.81 2.60 -8.06
CA ALA A 77 -14.03 2.29 -8.80
C ALA A 77 -14.13 3.11 -10.09
N VAL A 78 -13.88 4.41 -10.02
CA VAL A 78 -13.90 5.29 -11.21
C VAL A 78 -12.81 4.91 -12.21
N ALA A 79 -11.59 4.63 -11.73
CA ALA A 79 -10.49 4.20 -12.59
C ALA A 79 -10.79 2.86 -13.29
N LEU A 80 -11.33 1.88 -12.57
CA LEU A 80 -11.72 0.59 -13.12
C LEU A 80 -12.87 0.71 -14.13
N LEU A 81 -13.87 1.55 -13.85
CA LEU A 81 -14.96 1.83 -14.80
C LEU A 81 -14.42 2.48 -16.07
N GLY A 82 -13.54 3.49 -15.94
CA GLY A 82 -12.89 4.13 -17.07
C GLY A 82 -12.10 3.14 -17.93
N LEU A 83 -11.41 2.19 -17.29
CA LEU A 83 -10.65 1.16 -17.99
C LEU A 83 -11.52 0.23 -18.85
N THR A 84 -12.80 0.03 -18.50
CA THR A 84 -13.72 -0.78 -19.33
C THR A 84 -14.04 -0.13 -20.68
N MET A 85 -13.87 1.20 -20.79
CA MET A 85 -14.11 1.98 -22.00
C MET A 85 -12.89 2.06 -22.92
N VAL A 86 -11.72 1.60 -22.47
CA VAL A 86 -10.49 1.62 -23.24
C VAL A 86 -10.40 0.35 -24.10
N PRO A 87 -10.10 0.46 -25.42
CA PRO A 87 -9.93 -0.70 -26.29
C PRO A 87 -8.56 -1.36 -26.05
N VAL A 88 -8.43 -2.04 -24.92
CA VAL A 88 -7.28 -2.89 -24.57
C VAL A 88 -7.71 -4.35 -24.45
N ASP A 89 -6.79 -5.24 -24.78
CA ASP A 89 -6.96 -6.68 -24.63
C ASP A 89 -7.31 -7.08 -23.19
N ALA A 90 -8.02 -8.19 -23.03
CA ALA A 90 -8.52 -8.64 -21.73
C ALA A 90 -7.39 -8.87 -20.70
N GLU A 91 -6.24 -9.40 -21.14
CA GLU A 91 -5.07 -9.65 -20.30
C GLU A 91 -4.47 -8.34 -19.78
N TYR A 92 -4.25 -7.35 -20.65
CA TYR A 92 -3.79 -6.02 -20.28
C TYR A 92 -4.79 -5.30 -19.37
N ARG A 93 -6.08 -5.45 -19.64
CA ARG A 93 -7.14 -4.88 -18.80
C ARG A 93 -7.10 -5.46 -17.40
N MET A 94 -6.88 -6.77 -17.26
CA MET A 94 -6.75 -7.42 -15.97
C MET A 94 -5.51 -6.93 -15.22
N ALA A 95 -4.36 -6.88 -15.89
CA ALA A 95 -3.11 -6.39 -15.32
C ALA A 95 -3.22 -4.92 -14.86
N LEU A 96 -3.82 -4.05 -15.68
CA LEU A 96 -4.09 -2.65 -15.34
C LEU A 96 -5.09 -2.54 -14.19
N SER A 97 -6.11 -3.39 -14.12
CA SER A 97 -7.07 -3.42 -13.01
C SER A 97 -6.38 -3.75 -11.68
N VAL A 98 -5.50 -4.77 -11.70
CA VAL A 98 -4.69 -5.12 -10.53
C VAL A 98 -3.76 -3.97 -10.15
N LEU A 99 -3.13 -3.31 -11.13
CA LEU A 99 -2.26 -2.17 -10.87
C LEU A 99 -3.01 -1.01 -10.21
N VAL A 100 -4.21 -0.66 -10.70
CA VAL A 100 -5.07 0.38 -10.11
C VAL A 100 -5.35 0.07 -8.64
N LEU A 101 -5.75 -1.16 -8.34
CA LEU A 101 -6.02 -1.59 -6.97
C LEU A 101 -4.78 -1.50 -6.08
N LEU A 102 -3.62 -1.93 -6.57
CA LEU A 102 -2.36 -1.89 -5.84
C LEU A 102 -1.90 -0.45 -5.58
N VAL A 103 -2.05 0.46 -6.54
CA VAL A 103 -1.72 1.88 -6.37
C VAL A 103 -2.63 2.51 -5.31
N GLY A 104 -3.94 2.24 -5.37
CA GLY A 104 -4.87 2.70 -4.35
C GLY A 104 -4.53 2.16 -2.95
N LEU A 105 -4.19 0.87 -2.86
CA LEU A 105 -3.76 0.24 -1.62
C LEU A 105 -2.46 0.85 -1.09
N PHE A 106 -1.49 1.12 -1.97
CA PHE A 106 -0.23 1.78 -1.59
C PHE A 106 -0.48 3.18 -1.03
N GLY A 107 -1.33 3.97 -1.70
CA GLY A 107 -1.75 5.29 -1.23
C GLY A 107 -2.46 5.23 0.12
N TYR A 108 -3.36 4.26 0.30
CA TYR A 108 -4.03 4.02 1.58
C TYR A 108 -3.02 3.71 2.69
N CYS A 109 -2.14 2.73 2.50
CA CYS A 109 -1.18 2.31 3.51
C CYS A 109 -0.19 3.43 3.88
N THR A 110 0.30 4.19 2.91
CA THR A 110 1.22 5.31 3.14
C THR A 110 0.53 6.49 3.82
N GLY A 111 -0.72 6.80 3.44
CA GLY A 111 -1.54 7.81 4.10
C GLY A 111 -1.82 7.44 5.56
N SER A 112 -2.20 6.19 5.83
CA SER A 112 -2.36 5.70 7.21
C SER A 112 -1.06 5.76 8.00
N MET A 113 0.09 5.49 7.36
CA MET A 113 1.39 5.60 8.03
C MET A 113 1.70 7.05 8.44
N ALA A 114 1.42 8.02 7.58
CA ALA A 114 1.62 9.44 7.90
C ALA A 114 0.71 9.90 9.04
N GLU A 115 -0.54 9.43 9.09
CA GLU A 115 -1.46 9.67 10.20
C GLU A 115 -0.90 9.07 11.51
N MET A 116 -0.44 7.81 11.47
CA MET A 116 0.13 7.14 12.64
C MET A 116 1.37 7.86 13.21
N GLU A 117 2.23 8.40 12.33
CA GLU A 117 3.40 9.22 12.71
C GLU A 117 2.97 10.54 13.38
N ARG A 118 1.93 11.21 12.85
CA ARG A 118 1.39 12.44 13.43
C ARG A 118 0.78 12.20 14.81
N ASP A 119 -0.01 11.15 14.97
CA ASP A 119 -0.66 10.84 16.26
C ASP A 119 0.35 10.53 17.35
N ARG A 120 1.40 9.77 17.01
CA ARG A 120 2.49 9.48 17.94
C ARG A 120 3.17 10.78 18.43
N THR A 121 3.47 11.67 17.49
CA THR A 121 4.10 12.97 17.79
C THR A 121 3.21 13.84 18.68
N ARG A 122 1.87 13.79 18.48
CA ARG A 122 0.90 14.50 19.32
C ARG A 122 0.84 13.94 20.74
N SER A 123 0.85 12.61 20.88
CA SER A 123 0.86 11.93 22.20
C SER A 123 2.11 12.30 23.00
N GLU A 124 3.30 12.16 22.38
CA GLU A 124 4.58 12.47 23.03
C GLU A 124 4.64 13.94 23.50
N ARG A 125 4.04 14.87 22.75
CA ARG A 125 3.92 16.28 23.16
C ARG A 125 2.96 16.48 24.34
N SER A 126 1.84 15.76 24.38
CA SER A 126 0.87 15.87 25.48
C SER A 126 1.47 15.38 26.79
N ASP A 127 2.18 14.25 26.77
CA ASP A 127 2.81 13.67 27.95
C ASP A 127 3.90 14.58 28.52
N ALA A 128 4.64 15.29 27.66
CA ALA A 128 5.65 16.25 28.08
C ALA A 128 5.06 17.48 28.79
N VAL A 129 3.87 17.96 28.39
CA VAL A 129 3.19 19.08 29.07
C VAL A 129 2.69 18.66 30.44
N SER A 130 2.11 17.45 30.57
CA SER A 130 1.63 16.94 31.84
C SER A 130 2.72 16.59 32.86
N ALA A 131 3.99 16.52 32.45
CA ALA A 131 5.12 16.27 33.34
C ALA A 131 5.72 17.55 33.95
N ASP A 132 5.32 18.73 33.46
CA ASP A 132 5.80 20.05 33.90
C ASP A 132 4.79 20.77 34.83
N ASP A 133 3.59 20.18 35.01
CA ASP A 133 2.52 20.59 35.94
C ASP A 133 2.55 19.78 37.25
#